data_AF-A0A124ISJ3-F1
#
_entry.id   AF-A0A124ISJ3-F1
#
_cell.length_a   1.000
_cell.length_b   1.000
_cell.length_c   1.000
_cell.angle_alpha   90.00
_cell.angle_beta   90.00
_cell.angle_gamma   90.00
#
_symmetry.space_group_name_H-M   'P 1'
#
loop_
_entity.id
_entity.type
_entity.pdbx_description
1 polymer ?
#
loop_
_entity_poly.entity_id
_entity_poly.type
_entity_poly.pdbx_seq_one_letter_code
_entity_poly.pdbx_strand_id
1 'polypeptide(L)'
;GSRIVFLYIVEHNDRSKEISQLLSKHAGDMVYELKVERLKEGETVASAILEEIKKGMYDLVVVESRGRTGVEALLYNSVSTAIALSAPTSVLILR
;
A
#
# COMPACT_ATOMS: atom_id res chain seq x y z
N GLY A 1 -9.69 2.80 19.57
CA GLY A 1 -9.60 3.57 18.31
C GLY A 1 -8.91 2.73 17.28
N SER A 2 -9.25 2.88 16.00
CA SER A 2 -8.58 2.15 14.92
C SER A 2 -7.13 2.61 14.79
N ARG A 3 -6.18 1.66 14.70
CA ARG A 3 -4.79 1.97 14.39
C ARG A 3 -4.63 1.96 12.88
N ILE A 4 -4.32 3.10 12.30
CA ILE A 4 -4.15 3.24 10.85
C ILE A 4 -2.66 3.29 10.54
N VAL A 5 -2.22 2.44 9.61
CA VAL A 5 -0.84 2.42 9.12
C VAL A 5 -0.84 2.78 7.64
N PHE A 6 -0.15 3.86 7.31
CA PHE A 6 0.17 4.20 5.93
C PHE A 6 1.49 3.51 5.58
N LEU A 7 1.47 2.63 4.59
CA LEU A 7 2.66 1.96 4.06
C LEU A 7 3.11 2.66 2.78
N TYR A 8 4.38 3.06 2.73
CA TYR A 8 5.02 3.59 1.53
C TYR A 8 6.23 2.75 1.14
N ILE A 9 6.23 2.22 -0.09
CA ILE A 9 7.35 1.47 -0.66
C ILE A 9 8.21 2.40 -1.51
N VAL A 10 9.51 2.48 -1.18
CA VAL A 10 10.51 3.24 -1.95
C VAL A 10 11.10 2.35 -3.03
N GLU A 11 10.79 2.63 -4.30
CA GLU A 11 11.36 1.92 -5.46
C GLU A 11 12.72 2.52 -5.88
N HIS A 12 12.74 3.81 -6.24
CA HIS A 12 13.94 4.49 -6.73
C HIS A 12 14.23 5.77 -5.94
N ASN A 13 13.31 6.75 -6.04
CA ASN A 13 13.43 8.02 -5.36
C ASN A 13 12.65 8.01 -4.04
N ASP A 14 13.33 8.34 -2.96
CA ASP A 14 12.73 8.40 -1.63
C ASP A 14 11.90 9.69 -1.47
N ARG A 15 10.57 9.55 -1.48
CA ARG A 15 9.62 10.64 -1.24
C ARG A 15 8.98 10.58 0.15
N SER A 16 9.58 9.84 1.09
CA SER A 16 9.03 9.65 2.45
C SER A 16 8.74 10.97 3.17
N LYS A 17 9.59 11.99 2.99
CA LYS A 17 9.37 13.34 3.55
C LYS A 17 8.12 14.01 3.00
N GLU A 18 7.92 13.95 1.68
CA GLU A 18 6.75 14.53 1.02
C GLU A 18 5.47 13.81 1.45
N ILE A 19 5.50 12.48 1.53
CA ILE A 19 4.38 11.68 2.03
C ILE A 19 4.04 12.03 3.48
N SER A 20 5.06 12.15 4.35
CA SER A 20 4.86 12.55 5.75
C SER A 20 4.19 13.94 5.86
N GLN A 21 4.60 14.90 5.04
CA GLN A 21 3.99 16.23 4.97
C GLN A 21 2.55 16.19 4.44
N LEU A 22 2.26 15.34 3.45
CA LEU A 22 0.90 15.17 2.93
C LEU A 22 -0.03 14.56 3.99
N LEU A 23 0.46 13.58 4.75
CA LEU A 23 -0.30 12.95 5.82
C LEU A 23 -0.58 13.93 6.96
N SER A 24 0.43 14.70 7.41
CA SER A 24 0.21 15.68 8.49
C SER A 24 -0.78 16.78 8.10
N LYS A 25 -0.85 17.11 6.79
CA LYS A 25 -1.80 18.09 6.27
C LYS A 25 -3.24 17.58 6.16
N HIS A 26 -3.44 16.29 5.85
CA HIS A 26 -4.77 15.75 5.51
C HIS A 26 -5.35 14.76 6.51
N ALA A 27 -4.54 14.16 7.39
CA ALA A 27 -5.00 13.18 8.36
C ALA A 27 -5.84 13.80 9.50
N GLY A 28 -5.80 15.12 9.68
CA GLY A 28 -6.49 15.80 10.78
C GLY A 28 -6.04 15.25 12.14
N ASP A 29 -7.00 14.96 13.01
CA ASP A 29 -6.74 14.41 14.35
C ASP A 29 -6.61 12.87 14.37
N MET A 30 -6.56 12.22 13.19
CA MET A 30 -6.39 10.76 13.14
C MET A 30 -5.03 10.35 13.69
N VAL A 31 -5.03 9.38 14.59
CA VAL A 31 -3.80 8.71 15.02
C VAL A 31 -3.38 7.71 13.94
N TYR A 32 -2.22 7.94 13.34
CA TYR A 32 -1.66 7.08 12.31
C TYR A 32 -0.16 6.82 12.51
N GLU A 33 0.32 5.75 11.90
CA GLU A 33 1.73 5.43 11.73
C GLU A 33 2.08 5.49 10.25
N LEU A 34 3.24 6.08 9.92
CA LEU A 34 3.83 5.98 8.58
C LEU A 34 4.96 4.95 8.62
N LYS A 35 4.77 3.83 7.93
CA LYS A 35 5.85 2.86 7.65
C LYS A 35 6.43 3.11 6.28
N VAL A 36 7.75 3.17 6.21
CA VAL A 36 8.51 3.35 4.97
C VAL A 36 9.40 2.13 4.80
N GLU A 37 9.17 1.38 3.74
CA GLU A 37 9.96 0.20 3.38
C GLU A 37 10.67 0.46 2.05
N ARG A 38 11.89 -0.05 1.91
CA ARG A 38 12.63 0.04 0.66
C ARG A 38 12.51 -1.28 -0.09
N LEU A 39 12.24 -1.19 -1.39
CA LEU A 39 12.18 -2.37 -2.24
C LEU A 39 13.53 -3.09 -2.22
N LYS A 40 13.53 -4.40 -1.92
CA LYS A 40 14.74 -5.21 -1.94
C LYS A 40 15.02 -5.69 -3.37
N GLU A 41 16.27 -6.07 -3.63
CA GLU A 41 16.66 -6.63 -4.92
C GLU A 41 15.83 -7.89 -5.25
N GLY A 42 15.23 -7.91 -6.43
CA GLY A 42 14.37 -9.01 -6.90
C GLY A 42 12.92 -8.97 -6.39
N GLU A 43 12.54 -8.00 -5.55
CA GLU A 43 11.14 -7.82 -5.13
C GLU A 43 10.35 -6.95 -6.12
N THR A 44 9.05 -7.17 -6.16
CA THR A 44 8.08 -6.25 -6.76
C THR A 44 7.40 -5.43 -5.66
N VAL A 45 6.83 -4.27 -6.00
CA VAL A 45 6.04 -3.48 -5.04
C VAL A 45 4.91 -4.31 -4.42
N ALA A 46 4.22 -5.11 -5.24
CA ALA A 46 3.15 -5.98 -4.76
C ALA A 46 3.65 -7.03 -3.76
N SER A 47 4.78 -7.68 -4.03
CA SER A 47 5.34 -8.68 -3.11
C SER A 47 5.80 -8.06 -1.79
N ALA A 48 6.41 -6.86 -1.82
CA ALA A 48 6.81 -6.14 -0.62
C ALA A 48 5.60 -5.75 0.25
N ILE A 49 4.53 -5.25 -0.37
CA ILE A 49 3.28 -4.94 0.34
C ILE A 49 2.66 -6.21 0.94
N LEU A 50 2.59 -7.31 0.18
CA LEU A 50 2.05 -8.57 0.67
C LEU A 50 2.88 -9.15 1.82
N GLU A 51 4.20 -8.99 1.81
CA GLU A 51 5.06 -9.37 2.92
C GLU A 51 4.72 -8.58 4.18
N GLU A 52 4.57 -7.26 4.07
CA GLU A 52 4.17 -6.42 5.21
C GLU A 52 2.76 -6.77 5.70
N ILE A 53 1.81 -7.02 4.80
CA ILE A 53 0.44 -7.41 5.20
C ILE A 53 0.47 -8.70 6.03
N LYS A 54 1.27 -9.68 5.61
CA LYS A 54 1.43 -10.96 6.34
C LYS A 54 2.09 -10.78 7.70
N LYS A 55 3.09 -9.90 7.82
CA LYS A 55 3.80 -9.63 9.08
C LYS A 55 2.97 -8.80 10.06
N GLY A 56 2.28 -7.79 9.56
CA GLY A 56 1.58 -6.79 10.35
C GLY A 56 0.22 -7.24 10.89
N MET A 57 -0.32 -8.37 10.40
CA MET A 57 -1.61 -8.93 10.80
C MET A 57 -2.75 -7.90 10.76
N TYR A 58 -2.87 -7.18 9.64
CA TYR A 58 -3.91 -6.17 9.47
C TYR A 58 -5.30 -6.78 9.26
N ASP A 59 -6.32 -6.16 9.85
CA ASP A 59 -7.72 -6.59 9.70
C ASP A 59 -8.38 -6.06 8.40
N LEU A 60 -7.79 -5.02 7.80
CA LEU A 60 -8.24 -4.42 6.54
C LEU A 60 -7.07 -3.78 5.80
N VAL A 61 -6.99 -4.02 4.50
CA VAL A 61 -6.05 -3.36 3.60
C VAL A 61 -6.82 -2.43 2.67
N VAL A 62 -6.45 -1.15 2.64
CA VAL A 62 -7.05 -0.16 1.75
C VAL A 62 -6.04 0.19 0.67
N VAL A 63 -6.44 0.03 -0.59
CA VAL A 63 -5.60 0.37 -1.75
C VAL A 63 -6.40 1.20 -2.75
N GLU A 64 -5.73 2.12 -3.42
CA GLU A 64 -6.31 2.85 -4.55
C GLU A 64 -5.96 2.12 -5.85
N SER A 65 -6.94 1.99 -6.74
CA SER A 65 -6.68 1.55 -8.10
C SER A 65 -6.31 2.76 -8.96
N ARG A 66 -5.03 2.93 -9.32
CA ARG A 66 -4.68 3.87 -10.39
C ARG A 66 -5.37 3.38 -11.66
N GLY A 67 -6.09 4.25 -12.36
CA GLY A 67 -6.98 3.96 -13.48
C GLY A 67 -6.35 3.36 -14.76
N ARG A 68 -5.62 2.26 -14.65
CA ARG A 68 -5.31 1.36 -15.78
C ARG A 68 -6.53 0.46 -15.98
N THR A 69 -7.23 0.65 -17.10
CA THR A 69 -8.46 -0.05 -17.44
C THR A 69 -8.19 -1.23 -18.38
N GLY A 70 -9.03 -2.28 -18.31
CA GLY A 70 -9.01 -3.39 -19.27
C GLY A 70 -8.13 -4.59 -18.90
N VAL A 71 -7.78 -5.38 -19.92
CA VAL A 71 -7.11 -6.70 -19.78
C VAL A 71 -5.68 -6.58 -19.22
N GLU A 72 -5.03 -5.42 -19.36
CA GLU A 72 -3.71 -5.14 -18.78
C GLU A 72 -3.69 -5.15 -17.25
N ALA A 73 -4.83 -4.88 -16.58
CA ALA A 73 -4.95 -4.99 -15.13
C ALA A 73 -5.11 -6.45 -14.64
N LEU A 74 -5.53 -7.37 -15.53
CA LEU A 74 -5.73 -8.79 -15.23
C LEU A 74 -4.42 -9.58 -15.29
N LEU A 75 -3.42 -9.10 -16.05
CA LEU A 75 -2.10 -9.72 -16.18
C LEU A 75 -1.13 -9.29 -15.08
N TYR A 76 -1.43 -9.48 -13.79
CA TYR A 76 -0.53 -9.19 -12.64
C TYR A 76 0.21 -7.82 -12.64
N ASN A 77 -0.18 -6.88 -13.49
CA ASN A 77 0.51 -5.61 -13.75
C ASN A 77 -0.06 -4.46 -12.90
N SER A 78 -1.04 -4.80 -12.03
CA SER A 78 -1.68 -3.90 -11.08
C SER A 78 -1.41 -4.36 -9.66
N VAL A 79 -0.80 -3.47 -8.86
CA VAL A 79 -0.55 -3.70 -7.44
C VAL A 79 -1.85 -3.96 -6.67
N SER A 80 -2.92 -3.21 -6.96
CA SER A 80 -4.21 -3.38 -6.29
C SER A 80 -4.84 -4.74 -6.59
N THR A 81 -4.77 -5.23 -7.83
CA THR A 81 -5.25 -6.57 -8.21
C THR A 81 -4.44 -7.67 -7.51
N ALA A 82 -3.11 -7.55 -7.51
CA ALA A 82 -2.24 -8.53 -6.85
C ALA A 82 -2.53 -8.63 -5.34
N ILE A 83 -2.77 -7.49 -4.69
CA ILE A 83 -3.15 -7.42 -3.28
C ILE A 83 -4.53 -8.04 -3.05
N ALA A 84 -5.53 -7.67 -3.84
CA ALA A 84 -6.89 -8.20 -3.70
C ALA A 84 -6.98 -9.73 -3.85
N LEU A 85 -6.15 -10.32 -4.71
CA LEU A 85 -6.12 -11.76 -4.94
C LEU A 85 -5.31 -12.54 -3.90
N SER A 86 -4.36 -11.89 -3.21
CA SER A 86 -3.33 -12.61 -2.43
C SER A 86 -3.25 -12.21 -0.96
N ALA A 87 -3.91 -11.12 -0.55
CA ALA A 87 -3.90 -10.69 0.83
C ALA A 87 -4.62 -11.72 1.72
N PRO A 88 -4.08 -12.04 2.91
CA PRO A 88 -4.72 -12.95 3.87
C PRO A 88 -5.93 -12.33 4.60
N THR A 89 -6.32 -11.11 4.24
CA THR A 89 -7.30 -10.28 4.96
C THR A 89 -8.17 -9.51 3.98
N SER A 90 -9.21 -8.83 4.48
CA SER A 90 -10.13 -8.06 3.65
C SER A 90 -9.40 -6.92 2.93
N VAL A 91 -9.75 -6.70 1.64
CA VAL A 91 -9.18 -5.64 0.82
C VAL A 91 -10.29 -4.70 0.34
N LEU A 92 -10.16 -3.41 0.65
CA LEU A 92 -11.01 -2.34 0.15
C LEU A 92 -10.27 -1.61 -0.98
N ILE A 93 -10.84 -1.66 -2.18
CA ILE A 93 -10.30 -0.94 -3.35
C ILE A 93 -11.08 0.36 -3.54
N LEU A 94 -10.38 1.50 -3.44
CA LEU A 94 -10.93 2.83 -3.71
C LEU A 94 -10.88 3.13 -5.23
N ARG A 95 -11.84 3.94 -5.70
CA ARG A 95 -12.04 4.33 -7.11
C ARG A 95 -11.87 5.83 -7.30
#